data_AF-A0A452EQ30-F1
#
_entry.id   AF-A0A452EQ30-F1
#
_cell.length_a   1.000
_cell.length_b   1.000
_cell.length_c   1.000
_cell.angle_alpha   90.00
_cell.angle_beta   90.00
_cell.angle_gamma   90.00
#
_symmetry.space_group_name_H-M   'P 1'
#
loop_
_entity.id
_entity.type
_entity.pdbx_description
1 polymer ?
#
loop_
_entity_poly.entity_id
_entity_poly.type
_entity_poly.pdbx_seq_one_letter_code
_entity_poly.pdbx_strand_id
1 'polypeptide(L)'
;MKRNDVINFKALENELQAALIADEKYKRENAAKLRAVEQKVASYEEFRSRSWKSSGLSFLSFVIQEKMLFQPETSAEFYRDWRRHLRSGPERYEALLQLGGPKLSRLFQMDVGFGLLGEMLVALADHVRPADRWAVLGILHSLASTGRFTLNLSLMSHAERESCRALFQKLQAMGTPSPEGQGLGEQLGGLQEEEGLLQELLMLYHLD
;
A
#
# COMPACT_ATOMS: atom_id res chain seq x y z
N MET A 1 26.12 43.70 38.23
CA MET A 1 27.09 44.14 37.20
C MET A 1 27.56 42.90 36.42
N LYS A 2 27.19 42.79 35.15
CA LYS A 2 27.60 41.69 34.24
C LYS A 2 29.07 41.89 33.89
N ARG A 3 29.92 40.87 34.06
CA ARG A 3 31.34 40.91 33.68
C ARG A 3 31.65 39.75 32.71
N ASN A 4 31.73 40.13 31.44
CA ASN A 4 32.63 39.64 30.40
C ASN A 4 32.77 38.11 30.20
N ASP A 5 31.86 37.53 29.42
CA ASP A 5 32.16 36.35 28.60
C ASP A 5 33.05 36.80 27.42
N VAL A 6 34.35 36.91 27.66
CA VAL A 6 35.31 37.19 26.58
C VAL A 6 35.41 35.94 25.72
N ILE A 7 34.73 35.95 24.57
CA ILE A 7 34.79 34.88 23.57
C ILE A 7 36.25 34.65 23.19
N ASN A 8 36.77 33.45 23.46
CA ASN A 8 38.14 33.09 23.09
C ASN A 8 38.19 32.66 21.63
N PHE A 9 38.35 33.64 20.73
CA PHE A 9 38.40 33.43 19.28
C PHE A 9 39.45 32.39 18.85
N LYS A 10 40.56 32.29 19.59
CA LYS A 10 41.63 31.34 19.28
C LYS A 10 41.23 29.90 19.58
N ALA A 11 40.42 29.67 20.62
CA ALA A 11 39.86 28.36 20.90
C ALA A 11 38.85 27.95 19.82
N LEU A 12 38.02 28.88 19.38
CA LEU A 12 37.00 28.66 18.35
C LEU A 12 37.63 28.39 16.97
N GLU A 13 38.71 29.08 16.63
CA GLU A 13 39.47 28.86 15.39
C GLU A 13 40.13 27.48 15.36
N ASN A 14 40.69 27.03 16.48
CA ASN A 14 41.25 25.69 16.61
C ASN A 14 40.17 24.60 16.47
N GLU A 15 38.99 24.82 17.04
CA GLU A 15 37.87 23.89 16.95
C GLU A 15 37.33 23.80 15.51
N LEU A 16 37.23 24.94 14.82
CA LEU A 16 36.83 24.98 13.41
C LEU A 16 37.85 24.28 12.51
N GLN A 17 39.15 24.50 12.72
CA GLN A 17 40.20 23.81 11.97
C GLN A 17 40.19 22.30 12.23
N ALA A 18 39.99 21.88 13.48
CA ALA A 18 39.86 20.47 13.83
C ALA A 18 38.65 19.83 13.14
N ALA A 19 37.51 20.52 13.10
CA ALA A 19 36.30 20.05 12.42
C ALA A 19 36.50 19.90 10.91
N LEU A 20 37.14 20.89 10.26
CA LEU A 20 37.43 20.83 8.82
C LEU A 20 38.37 19.68 8.47
N ILE A 21 39.40 19.44 9.29
CA ILE A 21 40.35 18.32 9.09
C ILE A 21 39.64 16.97 9.28
N ALA A 22 38.75 16.86 10.27
CA ALA A 22 37.97 15.65 10.52
C ALA A 22 37.01 15.35 9.36
N ASP A 23 36.32 16.36 8.84
CA ASP A 23 35.41 16.23 7.69
C ASP A 23 36.15 15.83 6.41
N GLU A 24 37.33 16.40 6.18
CA GLU A 24 38.15 16.06 5.01
C GLU A 24 38.68 14.62 5.11
N LYS A 25 39.08 14.19 6.31
CA LYS A 25 39.45 12.79 6.59
C LYS A 25 38.27 11.84 6.37
N TYR A 26 37.09 12.18 6.88
CA TYR A 26 35.87 11.39 6.69
C TYR A 26 35.50 11.26 5.20
N LYS A 27 35.60 12.35 4.42
CA LYS A 27 35.38 12.32 2.97
C LYS A 27 36.38 11.42 2.25
N ARG A 28 37.67 11.47 2.61
CA ARG A 28 38.70 10.60 2.00
C ARG A 28 38.48 9.14 2.32
N GLU A 29 38.13 8.80 3.57
CA GLU A 29 37.84 7.43 3.97
C GLU A 29 36.58 6.89 3.29
N ASN A 30 35.52 7.70 3.16
CA ASN A 30 34.32 7.30 2.43
C ASN A 30 34.55 7.16 0.93
N ALA A 31 35.37 8.01 0.31
CA ALA A 31 35.74 7.88 -1.10
C ALA A 31 36.54 6.58 -1.36
N ALA A 32 37.44 6.21 -0.45
CA ALA A 32 38.17 4.94 -0.53
C ALA A 32 37.25 3.72 -0.33
N LYS A 33 36.28 3.82 0.60
CA LYS A 33 35.26 2.78 0.82
C LYS A 33 34.33 2.63 -0.39
N LEU A 34 33.89 3.72 -1.01
CA LEU A 34 33.05 3.70 -2.22
C LEU A 34 33.78 3.07 -3.41
N ARG A 35 35.05 3.44 -3.63
CA ARG A 35 35.88 2.83 -4.68
C ARG A 35 36.15 1.34 -4.44
N ALA A 36 36.31 0.93 -3.17
CA ALA A 36 36.47 -0.48 -2.81
C ALA A 36 35.18 -1.30 -2.98
N VAL A 37 34.00 -0.66 -2.82
CA VAL A 37 32.69 -1.25 -3.11
C VAL A 37 32.50 -1.39 -4.62
N GLU A 38 32.78 -0.36 -5.42
CA GLU A 38 32.69 -0.43 -6.89
C GLU A 38 33.61 -1.51 -7.50
N GLN A 39 34.81 -1.68 -6.97
CA GLN A 39 35.77 -2.67 -7.49
C GLN A 39 35.49 -4.12 -7.08
N LYS A 40 34.57 -4.38 -6.13
CA LYS A 40 34.35 -5.73 -5.56
C LYS A 40 32.91 -6.24 -5.57
N VAL A 41 31.94 -5.54 -6.17
CA VAL A 41 30.56 -6.04 -6.21
C VAL A 41 30.28 -6.75 -7.53
N ALA A 42 30.34 -8.09 -7.49
CA ALA A 42 29.55 -8.93 -8.37
C ALA A 42 28.08 -8.81 -7.93
N SER A 43 27.33 -7.90 -8.56
CA SER A 43 25.92 -7.58 -8.31
C SER A 43 25.50 -7.19 -6.88
N TYR A 44 24.88 -6.01 -6.79
CA TYR A 44 24.29 -5.43 -5.57
C TYR A 44 23.34 -6.40 -4.83
N GLU A 45 22.65 -7.26 -5.55
CA GLU A 45 21.70 -8.24 -4.99
C GLU A 45 22.39 -9.36 -4.18
N GLU A 46 23.62 -9.74 -4.54
CA GLU A 46 24.34 -10.82 -3.86
C GLU A 46 24.87 -10.38 -2.50
N PHE A 47 25.30 -9.12 -2.41
CA PHE A 47 25.70 -8.49 -1.15
C PHE A 47 24.48 -8.28 -0.22
N ARG A 48 23.33 -7.95 -0.82
CA ARG A 48 22.05 -7.83 -0.14
C ARG A 48 21.56 -9.16 0.43
N SER A 49 22.00 -10.31 -0.06
CA SER A 49 21.60 -11.60 0.54
C SER A 49 22.48 -11.99 1.75
N ARG A 50 23.75 -11.56 1.77
CA ARG A 50 24.74 -12.03 2.77
C ARG A 50 24.92 -11.12 3.99
N SER A 51 24.53 -9.85 3.95
CA SER A 51 24.86 -8.87 5.02
C SER A 51 23.90 -8.86 6.22
N TRP A 52 22.66 -9.34 6.08
CA TRP A 52 21.61 -9.12 7.11
C TRP A 52 21.72 -9.91 8.41
N LYS A 53 22.74 -10.75 8.61
CA LYS A 53 22.85 -11.54 9.84
C LYS A 53 23.55 -10.87 11.01
N SER A 54 24.13 -9.66 10.89
CA SER A 54 25.00 -9.17 11.99
C SER A 54 24.78 -7.78 12.60
N SER A 55 23.94 -6.87 12.11
CA SER A 55 23.69 -5.60 12.84
C SER A 55 22.38 -4.95 12.41
N GLY A 56 21.32 -5.24 13.15
CA GLY A 56 20.00 -4.67 12.95
C GLY A 56 19.88 -3.23 13.48
N LEU A 57 18.88 -2.55 12.92
CA LEU A 57 17.99 -1.56 13.55
C LEU A 57 18.04 -0.09 13.11
N SER A 58 19.10 0.47 12.55
CA SER A 58 19.05 1.91 12.18
C SER A 58 18.78 2.19 10.69
N PHE A 59 19.35 1.43 9.75
CA PHE A 59 19.23 1.73 8.32
C PHE A 59 17.97 1.12 7.68
N LEU A 60 17.57 -0.08 8.12
CA LEU A 60 16.26 -0.64 7.78
C LEU A 60 15.12 0.22 8.35
N SER A 61 15.28 0.81 9.54
CA SER A 61 14.24 1.70 10.07
C SER A 61 14.04 2.93 9.20
N PHE A 62 15.09 3.45 8.55
CA PHE A 62 14.96 4.61 7.66
C PHE A 62 14.42 4.23 6.27
N VAL A 63 14.88 3.10 5.71
CA VAL A 63 14.50 2.67 4.35
C VAL A 63 13.15 1.91 4.31
N ILE A 64 12.74 1.24 5.40
CA ILE A 64 11.39 0.63 5.50
C ILE A 64 10.33 1.70 5.77
N GLN A 65 10.67 2.80 6.43
CA GLN A 65 9.72 3.85 6.78
C GLN A 65 9.17 4.62 5.57
N GLU A 66 9.87 4.62 4.41
CA GLU A 66 9.36 5.21 3.17
C GLU A 66 8.43 4.31 2.35
N LYS A 67 8.33 3.00 2.67
CA LYS A 67 7.16 2.20 2.26
C LYS A 67 6.03 2.48 3.27
N MET A 68 5.65 3.75 3.36
CA MET A 68 4.62 4.28 4.25
C MET A 68 3.38 3.42 4.12
N LEU A 69 3.11 2.63 5.17
CA LEU A 69 1.91 1.82 5.30
C LEU A 69 0.73 2.77 5.07
N PHE A 70 -0.05 2.57 4.00
CA PHE A 70 -1.26 3.35 3.78
C PHE A 70 -2.23 3.00 4.90
N GLN A 71 -2.33 3.86 5.92
CA GLN A 71 -3.05 3.64 7.16
C GLN A 71 -3.85 4.89 7.56
N PRO A 72 -4.79 5.36 6.72
CA PRO A 72 -5.66 6.47 7.10
C PRO A 72 -6.46 6.11 8.36
N GLU A 73 -6.52 7.04 9.31
CA GLU A 73 -7.35 6.91 10.51
C GLU A 73 -8.75 7.47 10.27
N THR A 74 -8.87 8.40 9.33
CA THR A 74 -10.14 9.06 8.96
C THR A 74 -10.43 8.96 7.47
N SER A 75 -11.71 9.10 7.10
CA SER A 75 -12.12 9.14 5.68
C SER A 75 -11.50 10.31 4.91
N ALA A 76 -11.28 11.45 5.58
CA ALA A 76 -10.66 12.62 4.97
C ALA A 76 -9.17 12.40 4.64
N GLU A 77 -8.44 11.69 5.51
CA GLU A 77 -7.07 11.28 5.23
C GLU A 77 -7.00 10.29 4.07
N PHE A 78 -7.87 9.28 4.08
CA PHE A 78 -7.98 8.36 2.94
C PHE A 78 -8.19 9.14 1.65
N TYR A 79 -9.15 10.06 1.62
CA TYR A 79 -9.48 10.83 0.42
C TYR A 79 -8.30 11.71 -0.04
N ARG A 80 -7.63 12.38 0.91
CA ARG A 80 -6.44 13.19 0.64
C ARG A 80 -5.36 12.34 -0.01
N ASP A 81 -5.09 11.17 0.55
CA ASP A 81 -3.99 10.32 0.14
C ASP A 81 -4.32 9.58 -1.18
N TRP A 82 -5.58 9.18 -1.37
CA TRP A 82 -6.12 8.66 -2.63
C TRP A 82 -5.91 9.63 -3.80
N ARG A 83 -6.09 10.93 -3.56
CA ARG A 83 -5.94 11.96 -4.60
C ARG A 83 -4.49 12.44 -4.78
N ARG A 84 -3.67 12.45 -3.73
CA ARG A 84 -2.31 13.03 -3.76
C ARG A 84 -1.20 12.00 -3.98
N HIS A 85 -1.34 10.81 -3.41
CA HIS A 85 -0.29 9.81 -3.31
C HIS A 85 -0.56 8.57 -4.16
N LEU A 86 -1.82 8.12 -4.27
CA LEU A 86 -2.19 6.94 -5.08
C LEU A 86 -2.50 7.35 -6.53
N ARG A 87 -1.45 7.49 -7.34
CA ARG A 87 -1.52 8.02 -8.70
C ARG A 87 -1.79 6.94 -9.74
N SER A 88 -1.36 5.71 -9.51
CA SER A 88 -1.54 4.61 -10.46
C SER A 88 -2.63 3.62 -10.01
N GLY A 89 -3.22 2.91 -10.99
CA GLY A 89 -4.20 1.85 -10.73
C GLY A 89 -3.68 0.74 -9.82
N PRO A 90 -2.47 0.18 -10.04
CA PRO A 90 -1.92 -0.88 -9.19
C PRO A 90 -1.68 -0.42 -7.74
N GLU A 91 -1.23 0.82 -7.53
CA GLU A 91 -1.06 1.38 -6.18
C GLU A 91 -2.40 1.51 -5.46
N ARG A 92 -3.44 1.98 -6.16
CA ARG A 92 -4.81 2.04 -5.62
C ARG A 92 -5.31 0.66 -5.24
N TYR A 93 -5.10 -0.32 -6.11
CA TYR A 93 -5.49 -1.70 -5.85
C TYR A 93 -4.79 -2.28 -4.60
N GLU A 94 -3.46 -2.16 -4.52
CA GLU A 94 -2.68 -2.64 -3.38
C GLU A 94 -3.07 -1.94 -2.07
N ALA A 95 -3.34 -0.63 -2.12
CA ALA A 95 -3.80 0.14 -0.96
C ALA A 95 -5.17 -0.35 -0.44
N LEU A 96 -6.09 -0.72 -1.34
CA LEU A 96 -7.38 -1.30 -0.95
C LEU A 96 -7.21 -2.68 -0.31
N LEU A 97 -6.33 -3.53 -0.86
CA LEU A 97 -6.02 -4.82 -0.27
C LEU A 97 -5.35 -4.68 1.11
N GLN A 98 -4.42 -3.73 1.25
CA GLN A 98 -3.71 -3.46 2.50
C GLN A 98 -4.67 -3.02 3.62
N LEU A 99 -5.69 -2.21 3.31
CA LEU A 99 -6.69 -1.81 4.30
C LEU A 99 -7.70 -2.93 4.59
N GLY A 100 -8.14 -3.63 3.54
CA GLY A 100 -9.17 -4.65 3.61
C GLY A 100 -10.56 -4.09 3.97
N GLY A 101 -11.55 -4.99 3.94
CA GLY A 101 -12.94 -4.65 4.21
C GLY A 101 -13.20 -4.00 5.58
N PRO A 102 -12.76 -4.59 6.70
CA PRO A 102 -13.09 -4.08 8.04
C PRO A 102 -12.64 -2.64 8.30
N LYS A 103 -11.46 -2.25 7.80
CA LYS A 103 -10.95 -0.88 7.94
C LYS A 103 -11.74 0.08 7.05
N LEU A 104 -12.04 -0.31 5.81
CA LEU A 104 -12.85 0.50 4.88
C LEU A 104 -14.26 0.74 5.42
N SER A 105 -14.91 -0.29 6.01
CA SER A 105 -16.21 -0.15 6.66
C SER A 105 -16.18 0.88 7.79
N ARG A 106 -15.13 0.87 8.63
CA ARG A 106 -14.96 1.87 9.71
C ARG A 106 -14.71 3.27 9.18
N LEU A 107 -13.92 3.41 8.11
CA LEU A 107 -13.60 4.72 7.52
C LEU A 107 -14.84 5.35 6.88
N PHE A 108 -15.66 4.55 6.19
CA PHE A 108 -16.77 5.03 5.36
C PHE A 108 -18.15 4.68 5.87
N GLN A 109 -18.28 4.37 7.17
CA GLN A 109 -19.54 3.94 7.79
C GLN A 109 -20.73 4.84 7.40
N MET A 110 -20.51 6.16 7.40
CA MET A 110 -21.54 7.14 7.05
C MET A 110 -21.71 7.32 5.53
N ASP A 111 -20.61 7.51 4.80
CA ASP A 111 -20.60 7.76 3.36
C ASP A 111 -19.19 7.54 2.80
N VAL A 112 -19.09 6.92 1.62
CA VAL A 112 -17.85 6.81 0.85
C VAL A 112 -17.51 8.16 0.19
N GLY A 113 -18.53 8.96 -0.11
CA GLY A 113 -18.39 10.22 -0.79
C GLY A 113 -18.43 10.08 -2.32
N PHE A 114 -18.89 11.16 -2.95
CA PHE A 114 -19.19 11.20 -4.38
C PHE A 114 -17.97 10.86 -5.26
N GLY A 115 -18.16 9.94 -6.21
CA GLY A 115 -17.16 9.54 -7.20
C GLY A 115 -16.09 8.58 -6.68
N LEU A 116 -15.81 8.58 -5.37
CA LEU A 116 -14.77 7.70 -4.83
C LEU A 116 -15.14 6.22 -4.95
N LEU A 117 -16.41 5.85 -4.73
CA LEU A 117 -16.88 4.47 -4.89
C LEU A 117 -16.60 3.94 -6.30
N GLY A 118 -16.94 4.72 -7.33
CA GLY A 118 -16.69 4.36 -8.73
C GLY A 118 -15.20 4.16 -9.01
N GLU A 119 -14.36 5.10 -8.56
CA GLU A 119 -12.90 4.98 -8.70
C GLU A 119 -12.31 3.72 -8.03
N MET A 120 -12.81 3.36 -6.83
CA MET A 120 -12.38 2.15 -6.13
C MET A 120 -12.79 0.89 -6.89
N LEU A 121 -14.03 0.85 -7.41
CA LEU A 121 -14.52 -0.28 -8.20
C LEU A 121 -13.74 -0.46 -9.50
N VAL A 122 -13.40 0.64 -10.19
CA VAL A 122 -12.55 0.60 -11.39
C VAL A 122 -11.16 0.06 -11.06
N ALA A 123 -10.53 0.55 -9.99
CA ALA A 123 -9.21 0.06 -9.57
C ALA A 123 -9.22 -1.44 -9.21
N LEU A 124 -10.28 -1.92 -8.59
CA LEU A 124 -10.49 -3.35 -8.34
C LEU A 124 -10.68 -4.12 -9.66
N ALA A 125 -11.52 -3.62 -10.57
CA ALA A 125 -11.81 -4.26 -11.84
C ALA A 125 -10.55 -4.44 -12.71
N ASP A 126 -9.67 -3.44 -12.75
CA ASP A 126 -8.50 -3.42 -13.63
C ASP A 126 -7.37 -4.33 -13.13
N HIS A 127 -7.30 -4.61 -11.82
CA HIS A 127 -6.14 -5.26 -11.20
C HIS A 127 -6.44 -6.52 -10.38
N VAL A 128 -7.71 -6.94 -10.29
CA VAL A 128 -8.11 -8.15 -9.55
C VAL A 128 -7.34 -9.39 -10.00
N ARG A 129 -6.84 -10.16 -9.03
CA ARG A 129 -6.16 -11.45 -9.25
C ARG A 129 -6.95 -12.59 -8.59
N PRO A 130 -6.85 -13.83 -9.09
CA PRO A 130 -7.53 -14.98 -8.48
C PRO A 130 -7.15 -15.21 -7.01
N ALA A 131 -5.91 -14.94 -6.63
CA ALA A 131 -5.43 -15.09 -5.25
C ALA A 131 -6.10 -14.13 -4.26
N ASP A 132 -6.61 -13.01 -4.75
CA ASP A 132 -7.16 -11.93 -3.94
C ASP A 132 -8.70 -11.97 -3.89
N ARG A 133 -9.34 -12.98 -4.50
CA ARG A 133 -10.80 -13.09 -4.67
C ARG A 133 -11.55 -12.85 -3.35
N TRP A 134 -11.21 -13.59 -2.30
CA TRP A 134 -11.82 -13.44 -0.98
C TRP A 134 -11.67 -12.03 -0.40
N ALA A 135 -10.46 -11.46 -0.49
CA ALA A 135 -10.19 -10.12 0.03
C ALA A 135 -11.02 -9.06 -0.71
N VAL A 136 -11.13 -9.19 -2.04
CA VAL A 136 -11.95 -8.30 -2.88
C VAL A 136 -13.43 -8.42 -2.54
N LEU A 137 -13.96 -9.63 -2.34
CA LEU A 137 -15.35 -9.83 -1.90
C LEU A 137 -15.61 -9.16 -0.54
N GLY A 138 -14.70 -9.32 0.42
CA GLY A 138 -14.79 -8.65 1.72
C GLY A 138 -14.77 -7.12 1.64
N ILE A 139 -13.99 -6.56 0.70
CA ILE A 139 -13.97 -5.12 0.42
C ILE A 139 -15.31 -4.67 -0.17
N LEU A 140 -15.81 -5.36 -1.21
CA LEU A 140 -17.08 -5.03 -1.85
C LEU A 140 -18.24 -5.06 -0.86
N HIS A 141 -18.31 -6.10 -0.02
CA HIS A 141 -19.29 -6.18 1.07
C HIS A 141 -19.18 -5.01 2.04
N SER A 142 -17.97 -4.63 2.42
CA SER A 142 -17.75 -3.50 3.31
C SER A 142 -18.19 -2.17 2.70
N LEU A 143 -18.01 -1.98 1.39
CA LEU A 143 -18.49 -0.79 0.68
C LEU A 143 -20.01 -0.79 0.52
N ALA A 144 -20.61 -1.95 0.26
CA ALA A 144 -22.06 -2.12 0.19
C ALA A 144 -22.76 -1.81 1.53
N SER A 145 -22.08 -2.07 2.65
CA SER A 145 -22.59 -1.80 4.00
C SER A 145 -22.60 -0.31 4.42
N THR A 146 -22.16 0.61 3.56
CA THR A 146 -22.06 2.05 3.90
C THR A 146 -23.42 2.76 3.82
N GLY A 147 -23.65 3.74 4.69
CA GLY A 147 -24.97 4.36 4.88
C GLY A 147 -25.59 5.05 3.65
N ARG A 148 -24.78 5.38 2.62
CA ARG A 148 -25.24 5.99 1.37
C ARG A 148 -24.88 5.18 0.13
N PHE A 149 -24.69 3.87 0.27
CA PHE A 149 -24.29 3.01 -0.83
C PHE A 149 -25.22 3.11 -2.05
N THR A 150 -26.54 2.98 -1.86
CA THR A 150 -27.54 3.06 -2.94
C THR A 150 -27.48 4.37 -3.72
N LEU A 151 -27.25 5.49 -3.03
CA LEU A 151 -27.10 6.80 -3.67
C LEU A 151 -25.79 6.90 -4.45
N ASN A 152 -24.68 6.42 -3.88
CA ASN A 152 -23.41 6.39 -4.61
C ASN A 152 -23.50 5.49 -5.87
N LEU A 153 -24.20 4.36 -5.79
CA LEU A 153 -24.45 3.46 -6.91
C LEU A 153 -25.32 4.10 -8.01
N SER A 154 -26.34 4.89 -7.65
CA SER A 154 -27.18 5.59 -8.63
C SER A 154 -26.44 6.72 -9.36
N LEU A 155 -25.43 7.30 -8.72
CA LEU A 155 -24.63 8.40 -9.26
C LEU A 155 -23.43 7.95 -10.10
N MET A 156 -23.14 6.65 -10.17
CA MET A 156 -22.08 6.12 -11.03
C MET A 156 -22.35 6.44 -12.51
N SER A 157 -21.29 6.72 -13.25
CA SER A 157 -21.31 6.84 -14.70
C SER A 157 -21.53 5.49 -15.39
N HIS A 158 -21.89 5.50 -16.67
CA HIS A 158 -22.00 4.28 -17.47
C HIS A 158 -20.69 3.50 -17.50
N ALA A 159 -19.55 4.19 -17.65
CA ALA A 159 -18.24 3.55 -17.69
C ALA A 159 -17.91 2.82 -16.37
N GLU A 160 -18.16 3.46 -15.23
CA GLU A 160 -17.92 2.85 -13.91
C GLU A 160 -18.84 1.65 -13.66
N ARG A 161 -20.11 1.71 -14.12
CA ARG A 161 -21.02 0.56 -14.04
C ARG A 161 -20.52 -0.62 -14.87
N GLU A 162 -19.99 -0.36 -16.06
CA GLU A 162 -19.44 -1.40 -16.91
C GLU A 162 -18.18 -2.03 -16.30
N SER A 163 -17.28 -1.22 -15.74
CA SER A 163 -16.13 -1.72 -14.97
C SER A 163 -16.56 -2.56 -13.77
N CYS A 164 -17.60 -2.14 -13.06
CA CYS A 164 -18.17 -2.92 -11.97
C CYS A 164 -18.71 -4.27 -12.47
N ARG A 165 -19.50 -4.29 -13.54
CA ARG A 165 -19.99 -5.53 -14.17
C ARG A 165 -18.83 -6.46 -14.57
N ALA A 166 -17.80 -5.91 -15.20
CA ALA A 166 -16.60 -6.66 -15.58
C ALA A 166 -15.86 -7.25 -14.36
N LEU A 167 -15.80 -6.52 -13.24
CA LEU A 167 -15.23 -7.04 -11.98
C LEU A 167 -16.00 -8.28 -11.49
N PHE A 168 -17.33 -8.21 -11.44
CA PHE A 168 -18.15 -9.34 -10.99
C PHE A 168 -18.04 -10.55 -11.93
N GLN A 169 -17.99 -10.34 -13.25
CA GLN A 169 -17.73 -11.41 -14.21
C GLN A 169 -16.37 -12.09 -13.99
N LYS A 170 -15.31 -11.31 -13.72
CA LYS A 170 -13.98 -11.85 -13.37
C LYS A 170 -14.04 -12.68 -12.09
N LEU A 171 -14.74 -12.19 -11.06
CA LEU A 171 -14.89 -12.88 -9.77
C LEU A 171 -15.69 -14.19 -9.88
N GLN A 172 -16.68 -14.26 -10.78
CA GLN A 172 -17.43 -15.48 -11.09
C GLN A 172 -16.53 -16.50 -11.81
N ALA A 173 -15.79 -16.08 -12.84
CA ALA A 173 -14.90 -16.94 -13.60
C ALA A 173 -13.77 -17.56 -12.75
N MET A 174 -13.39 -16.91 -11.64
CA MET A 174 -12.42 -17.46 -10.69
C MET A 174 -12.99 -18.56 -9.79
N GLY A 175 -14.31 -18.58 -9.58
CA GLY A 175 -14.99 -19.56 -8.74
C GLY A 175 -15.45 -20.82 -9.47
N THR A 176 -15.50 -20.79 -10.80
CA THR A 176 -15.87 -21.97 -11.57
C THR A 176 -14.75 -23.01 -11.48
N PRO A 177 -14.99 -24.18 -10.85
CA PRO A 177 -14.00 -25.25 -10.84
C PRO A 177 -13.82 -25.71 -12.28
N SER A 178 -12.60 -25.56 -12.81
CA SER A 178 -12.26 -26.14 -14.09
C SER A 178 -12.58 -27.64 -14.05
N PRO A 179 -13.34 -28.19 -15.02
CA PRO A 179 -13.83 -29.58 -14.97
C PRO A 179 -12.73 -30.65 -15.03
N GLU A 180 -11.45 -30.28 -15.09
CA GLU A 180 -10.32 -31.22 -15.29
C GLU A 180 -9.54 -31.59 -14.02
N GLY A 181 -9.93 -31.13 -12.83
CA GLY A 181 -9.16 -31.35 -11.58
C GLY A 181 -9.95 -32.02 -10.46
N GLN A 182 -10.11 -33.35 -10.48
CA GLN A 182 -10.51 -34.12 -9.30
C GLN A 182 -9.36 -34.13 -8.27
N GLY A 183 -9.50 -33.40 -7.17
CA GLY A 183 -8.49 -33.37 -6.11
C GLY A 183 -8.92 -32.69 -4.82
N LEU A 184 -9.28 -33.52 -3.82
CA LEU A 184 -9.21 -33.31 -2.37
C LEU A 184 -10.24 -32.37 -1.71
N GLY A 185 -11.15 -33.01 -0.95
CA GLY A 185 -12.36 -32.46 -0.33
C GLY A 185 -12.18 -31.59 0.91
N GLU A 186 -11.14 -30.77 1.01
CA GLU A 186 -10.96 -29.80 2.10
C GLU A 186 -11.17 -28.34 1.66
N GLN A 187 -11.24 -28.08 0.34
CA GLN A 187 -11.40 -26.75 -0.26
C GLN A 187 -12.87 -26.33 -0.50
N LEU A 188 -13.82 -27.25 -0.31
CA LEU A 188 -15.25 -27.03 -0.59
C LEU A 188 -15.93 -26.02 0.35
N GLY A 189 -15.50 -25.92 1.62
CA GLY A 189 -16.14 -25.04 2.60
C GLY A 189 -15.93 -23.54 2.31
N GLY A 190 -14.68 -23.14 2.09
CA GLY A 190 -14.34 -21.73 1.79
C GLY A 190 -14.87 -21.27 0.42
N LEU A 191 -14.85 -22.14 -0.58
CA LEU A 191 -15.40 -21.82 -1.92
C LEU A 191 -16.93 -21.64 -1.89
N GLN A 192 -17.64 -22.37 -1.02
CA GLN A 192 -19.08 -22.24 -0.88
C GLN A 192 -19.48 -20.93 -0.16
N GLU A 193 -18.71 -20.52 0.85
CA GLU A 193 -18.87 -19.21 1.51
C GLU A 193 -18.55 -18.06 0.55
N GLU A 194 -17.48 -18.18 -0.23
CA GLU A 194 -17.12 -17.23 -1.30
C GLU A 194 -18.25 -17.05 -2.31
N GLU A 195 -18.82 -18.15 -2.78
CA GLU A 195 -19.88 -18.12 -3.79
C GLU A 195 -21.19 -17.55 -3.23
N GLY A 196 -21.54 -17.88 -1.98
CA GLY A 196 -22.68 -17.29 -1.29
C GLY A 196 -22.56 -15.77 -1.15
N LEU A 197 -21.39 -15.29 -0.74
CA LEU A 197 -21.11 -13.86 -0.61
C LEU A 197 -21.13 -13.16 -1.98
N LEU A 198 -20.60 -13.80 -3.02
CA LEU A 198 -20.64 -13.25 -4.39
C LEU A 198 -22.08 -13.09 -4.90
N GLN A 199 -22.95 -14.07 -4.64
CA GLN A 199 -24.37 -13.98 -5.01
C GLN A 199 -25.10 -12.86 -4.27
N GLU A 200 -24.85 -12.70 -2.97
CA GLU A 200 -25.39 -11.58 -2.20
C GLU A 200 -24.95 -10.22 -2.79
N LEU A 201 -23.67 -10.09 -3.13
CA LEU A 201 -23.12 -8.86 -3.70
C LEU A 201 -23.68 -8.54 -5.09
N LEU A 202 -23.90 -9.54 -5.95
CA LEU A 202 -24.54 -9.34 -7.25
C LEU A 202 -25.92 -8.69 -7.11
N MET A 203 -26.70 -9.16 -6.13
CA MET A 203 -28.02 -8.60 -5.81
C MET A 203 -27.91 -7.16 -5.29
N LEU A 204 -26.98 -6.89 -4.37
CA LEU A 204 -26.80 -5.55 -3.79
C LEU A 204 -26.35 -4.50 -4.81
N TYR A 205 -25.48 -4.90 -5.74
CA TYR A 205 -24.98 -4.01 -6.80
C TYR A 205 -25.95 -3.88 -7.99
N HIS A 206 -27.11 -4.55 -7.95
CA HIS A 206 -28.14 -4.53 -9.01
C HIS A 206 -27.57 -4.85 -10.39
N LEU A 207 -26.66 -5.82 -10.46
CA LEU A 207 -26.05 -6.27 -11.69
C LEU A 207 -26.86 -7.46 -12.22
N ASP A 208 -28.00 -7.16 -12.84
CA ASP A 208 -28.72 -8.08 -13.73
C ASP A 208 -27.97 -8.26 -15.06
#